data_AF-A0A2Z4IZQ4-F1
#
_entry.id   AF-A0A2Z4IZQ4-F1
#
_cell.length_a   1.000
_cell.length_b   1.000
_cell.length_c   1.000
_cell.angle_alpha   90.00
_cell.angle_beta   90.00
_cell.angle_gamma   90.00
#
_symmetry.space_group_name_H-M   'P 1'
#
loop_
_entity.id
_entity.type
_entity.pdbx_description
1 polymer ?
#
loop_
_entity_poly.entity_id
_entity_poly.type
_entity_poly.pdbx_seq_one_letter_code
_entity_poly.pdbx_strand_id
1 'polypeptide(L)'
;MSANGQHSRSRTARLARTLAVAGTGAAMLALPLIGATGASAATPTAAPAAVSYTSNLDGWIRQSLDIMAAKGIPGSYNGIYRNIMRESSGNPNAINNWDSNAAKGTPSKGLLQVIDPTFAAYHVSGTAYNPFDPVANITAACNYAADRYGSIDNVYGAY
;
A
#
# COMPACT_ATOMS: atom_id res chain seq x y z
N MET A 1 21.70 21.67 59.46
CA MET A 1 21.80 20.20 59.46
C MET A 1 22.46 19.76 58.16
N SER A 2 23.60 19.08 58.30
CA SER A 2 24.39 18.21 57.41
C SER A 2 24.32 18.26 55.86
N ALA A 3 25.54 18.48 55.32
CA ALA A 3 26.33 17.58 54.44
C ALA A 3 26.18 17.57 52.91
N ASN A 4 27.28 18.03 52.31
CA ASN A 4 27.94 17.68 51.05
C ASN A 4 27.89 16.19 50.64
N GLY A 5 27.85 15.88 49.34
CA GLY A 5 28.04 14.53 48.79
C GLY A 5 28.30 14.53 47.27
N GLN A 6 29.53 14.18 46.90
CA GLN A 6 30.10 14.14 45.55
C GLN A 6 29.76 12.84 44.78
N HIS A 7 29.85 12.93 43.44
CA HIS A 7 30.42 11.95 42.47
C HIS A 7 29.93 10.49 42.46
N SER A 8 29.46 10.03 41.30
CA SER A 8 29.99 8.80 40.70
C SER A 8 29.81 8.74 39.17
N ARG A 9 30.94 8.57 38.47
CA ARG A 9 31.05 8.19 37.05
C ARG A 9 30.90 6.67 36.93
N SER A 10 30.25 6.18 35.86
CA SER A 10 30.53 4.84 35.30
C SER A 10 30.10 4.81 33.82
N ARG A 11 31.04 5.01 32.89
CA ARG A 11 31.80 4.00 32.09
C ARG A 11 31.00 3.38 30.92
N THR A 12 31.26 4.00 29.76
CA THR A 12 31.52 3.45 28.42
C THR A 12 31.72 1.93 28.30
N ALA A 13 31.12 1.33 27.26
CA ALA A 13 31.79 0.36 26.38
C ALA A 13 31.05 0.21 25.04
N ARG A 14 31.55 0.87 23.99
CA ARG A 14 31.27 0.52 22.59
C ARG A 14 32.15 -0.70 22.27
N LEU A 15 31.55 -1.82 21.86
CA LEU A 15 32.31 -2.97 21.37
C LEU A 15 32.65 -2.74 19.89
N ALA A 16 33.84 -2.23 19.63
CA ALA A 16 34.52 -2.39 18.36
C ALA A 16 35.37 -3.66 18.44
N ARG A 17 35.20 -4.57 17.49
CA ARG A 17 36.16 -5.67 17.25
C ARG A 17 36.72 -5.52 15.85
N THR A 18 37.86 -4.85 15.80
CA THR A 18 38.85 -4.95 14.72
C THR A 18 39.74 -6.16 15.01
N LEU A 19 39.94 -7.01 14.00
CA LEU A 19 40.97 -8.03 13.99
C LEU A 19 41.98 -7.62 12.91
N ALA A 20 43.18 -7.26 13.35
CA ALA A 20 44.35 -7.12 12.49
C ALA A 20 45.15 -8.42 12.53
N VAL A 21 45.60 -8.90 11.38
CA VAL A 21 46.65 -9.92 11.26
C VAL A 21 47.75 -9.34 10.38
N ALA A 22 48.91 -9.13 10.99
CA ALA A 22 50.17 -8.75 10.35
C ALA A 22 50.81 -9.99 9.70
N GLY A 23 51.45 -9.80 8.54
CA GLY A 23 52.04 -10.86 7.74
C GLY A 23 53.48 -11.22 8.09
N THR A 24 53.92 -12.37 7.55
CA THR A 24 55.29 -12.67 7.11
C THR A 24 55.19 -13.86 6.14
N GLY A 25 55.84 -13.76 4.98
CA GLY A 25 55.80 -14.80 3.94
C GLY A 25 56.65 -16.03 4.26
N ALA A 26 56.23 -17.17 3.71
CA ALA A 26 57.07 -18.33 3.39
C ALA A 26 56.31 -19.22 2.39
N ALA A 27 56.94 -19.54 1.26
CA ALA A 27 56.42 -20.44 0.24
C ALA A 27 56.47 -21.90 0.72
N MET A 28 55.40 -22.68 0.49
CA MET A 28 55.40 -24.14 0.60
C MET A 28 54.55 -24.78 -0.52
N LEU A 29 55.28 -25.58 -1.30
CA LEU A 29 54.98 -26.67 -2.22
C LEU A 29 53.54 -27.28 -2.25
N ALA A 30 53.11 -27.59 -3.48
CA ALA A 30 51.82 -28.18 -3.86
C ALA A 30 51.48 -29.54 -3.21
N LEU A 31 50.19 -29.74 -2.94
CA LEU A 31 49.54 -31.05 -2.75
C LEU A 31 48.20 -31.05 -3.51
N PRO A 32 47.87 -32.06 -4.34
CA PRO A 32 46.57 -32.14 -4.99
C PRO A 32 45.59 -32.83 -4.05
N LEU A 33 44.48 -32.17 -3.71
CA LEU A 33 43.31 -32.87 -3.15
C LEU A 33 42.08 -32.55 -3.99
N ILE A 34 41.73 -33.53 -4.81
CA ILE A 34 40.45 -33.64 -5.49
C ILE A 34 39.36 -33.74 -4.41
N GLY A 35 38.34 -32.89 -4.48
CA GLY A 35 37.08 -33.13 -3.75
C GLY A 35 36.34 -31.87 -3.30
N ALA A 36 35.47 -31.35 -4.16
CA ALA A 36 34.12 -30.84 -3.84
C ALA A 36 33.61 -30.02 -5.04
N THR A 37 33.02 -30.72 -6.01
CA THR A 37 32.18 -30.11 -7.05
C THR A 37 30.93 -29.51 -6.40
N GLY A 38 30.68 -28.22 -6.65
CA GLY A 38 29.32 -27.68 -6.68
C GLY A 38 28.86 -26.83 -5.49
N ALA A 39 29.54 -25.72 -5.20
CA ALA A 39 28.85 -24.59 -4.58
C ALA A 39 28.04 -23.85 -5.68
N SER A 40 26.80 -24.29 -5.91
CA SER A 40 25.86 -23.54 -6.74
C SER A 40 25.33 -22.38 -5.90
N ALA A 41 25.83 -21.17 -6.14
CA ALA A 41 25.21 -19.96 -5.61
C ALA A 41 23.83 -19.84 -6.24
N ALA A 42 22.77 -19.93 -5.43
CA ALA A 42 21.42 -19.66 -5.88
C ALA A 42 21.39 -18.26 -6.52
N THR A 43 21.06 -18.21 -7.81
CA THR A 43 20.85 -16.95 -8.51
C THR A 43 19.78 -16.16 -7.75
N PRO A 44 20.03 -14.88 -7.39
CA PRO A 44 18.99 -14.06 -6.79
C PRO A 44 17.81 -14.01 -7.76
N THR A 45 16.68 -14.61 -7.38
CA THR A 45 15.40 -14.43 -8.06
C THR A 45 15.15 -12.94 -8.11
N ALA A 46 15.13 -12.38 -9.32
CA ALA A 46 14.78 -10.98 -9.53
C ALA A 46 13.43 -10.72 -8.87
N ALA A 47 13.39 -9.76 -7.93
CA ALA A 47 12.15 -9.33 -7.31
C ALA A 47 11.17 -8.92 -8.42
N PRO A 48 9.88 -9.30 -8.32
CA PRO A 48 8.90 -8.94 -9.33
C PRO A 48 8.89 -7.43 -9.54
N ALA A 49 8.90 -7.01 -10.81
CA ALA A 49 8.87 -5.60 -11.18
C ALA A 49 7.64 -4.93 -10.55
N ALA A 50 7.83 -3.77 -9.94
CA ALA A 50 6.74 -3.00 -9.37
C ALA A 50 5.75 -2.60 -10.48
N VAL A 51 4.47 -2.99 -10.32
CA VAL A 51 3.41 -2.56 -11.22
C VAL A 51 3.24 -1.05 -11.06
N SER A 52 3.37 -0.32 -12.18
CA SER A 52 3.16 1.12 -12.22
C SER A 52 1.83 1.42 -12.91
N TYR A 53 1.02 2.26 -12.28
CA TYR A 53 -0.26 2.72 -12.81
C TYR A 53 -0.14 4.16 -13.27
N THR A 54 -0.86 4.51 -14.33
CA THR A 54 -0.95 5.89 -14.79
C THR A 54 -1.73 6.74 -13.79
N SER A 55 -1.34 8.00 -13.59
CA SER A 55 -2.04 8.92 -12.69
C SER A 55 -3.26 9.55 -13.37
N ASN A 56 -4.16 8.72 -13.89
CA ASN A 56 -5.38 9.11 -14.58
C ASN A 56 -6.50 8.09 -14.33
N LEU A 57 -7.69 8.35 -14.89
CA LEU A 57 -8.87 7.51 -14.65
C LEU A 57 -8.65 6.03 -14.98
N ASP A 58 -8.05 5.69 -16.12
CA ASP A 58 -7.76 4.29 -16.48
C ASP A 58 -6.82 3.63 -15.47
N GLY A 59 -5.75 4.34 -15.08
CA GLY A 59 -4.79 3.81 -14.11
C GLY A 59 -5.37 3.65 -12.71
N TRP A 60 -6.21 4.59 -12.26
CA TRP A 60 -6.91 4.47 -10.97
C TRP A 60 -7.89 3.30 -10.95
N ILE A 61 -8.63 3.08 -12.04
CA ILE A 61 -9.54 1.92 -12.15
C ILE A 61 -8.75 0.62 -12.14
N ARG A 62 -7.67 0.52 -12.92
CA ARG A 62 -6.82 -0.69 -12.97
C ARG A 62 -6.18 -1.00 -11.62
N GLN A 63 -5.63 0.02 -10.96
CA GLN A 63 -5.06 -0.13 -9.63
C GLN A 63 -6.10 -0.61 -8.62
N SER A 64 -7.32 -0.05 -8.69
CA SER A 64 -8.42 -0.48 -7.83
C SER A 64 -8.83 -1.92 -8.12
N LEU A 65 -8.88 -2.35 -9.38
CA LEU A 65 -9.18 -3.73 -9.77
C LEU A 65 -8.15 -4.72 -9.22
N ASP A 66 -6.86 -4.39 -9.25
CA ASP A 66 -5.83 -5.26 -8.68
C ASP A 66 -5.97 -5.38 -7.15
N ILE A 67 -6.26 -4.27 -6.46
CA ILE A 67 -6.53 -4.28 -5.02
C ILE A 67 -7.80 -5.07 -4.70
N MET A 68 -8.87 -4.87 -5.47
CA MET A 68 -10.14 -5.57 -5.35
C MET A 68 -9.95 -7.08 -5.55
N ALA A 69 -9.22 -7.50 -6.58
CA ALA A 69 -8.90 -8.89 -6.83
C ALA A 69 -8.16 -9.53 -5.65
N ALA A 70 -7.16 -8.84 -5.09
CA ALA A 70 -6.42 -9.31 -3.91
C ALA A 70 -7.27 -9.42 -2.64
N LYS A 71 -8.41 -8.71 -2.57
CA LYS A 71 -9.33 -8.68 -1.43
C LYS A 71 -10.61 -9.47 -1.67
N GLY A 72 -10.78 -10.09 -2.83
CA GLY A 72 -11.99 -10.83 -3.20
C GLY A 72 -13.21 -9.93 -3.45
N ILE A 73 -13.01 -8.67 -3.81
CA ILE A 73 -14.09 -7.73 -4.13
C ILE A 73 -14.40 -7.84 -5.64
N PRO A 74 -15.61 -8.26 -6.04
CA PRO A 74 -15.97 -8.38 -7.44
C PRO A 74 -16.19 -7.02 -8.11
N GLY A 75 -15.83 -6.94 -9.39
CA GLY A 75 -16.14 -5.80 -10.25
C GLY A 75 -15.39 -5.84 -11.57
N SER A 76 -15.90 -5.10 -12.56
CA SER A 76 -15.26 -4.95 -13.87
C SER A 76 -14.85 -3.49 -14.14
N TYR A 77 -13.86 -3.32 -15.01
CA TYR A 77 -13.45 -1.99 -15.49
C TYR A 77 -14.65 -1.19 -16.03
N ASN A 78 -15.49 -1.82 -16.85
CA ASN A 78 -16.62 -1.16 -17.48
C ASN A 78 -17.72 -0.79 -16.47
N GLY A 79 -17.98 -1.64 -15.48
CA GLY A 79 -18.91 -1.36 -14.39
C GLY A 79 -18.47 -0.15 -13.56
N ILE A 80 -17.19 -0.11 -13.20
CA ILE A 80 -16.58 1.03 -12.49
C ILE A 80 -16.65 2.29 -13.35
N TYR A 81 -16.12 2.24 -14.57
CA TYR A 81 -16.08 3.37 -15.49
C TYR A 81 -17.46 3.99 -15.73
N ARG A 82 -18.48 3.16 -16.03
CA ARG A 82 -19.86 3.61 -16.24
C ARG A 82 -20.40 4.39 -15.04
N ASN A 83 -20.21 3.86 -13.83
CA ASN A 83 -20.69 4.53 -12.63
C ASN A 83 -19.91 5.83 -12.38
N ILE A 84 -18.59 5.85 -12.52
CA ILE A 84 -17.79 7.08 -12.37
C ILE A 84 -18.27 8.18 -13.32
N MET A 85 -18.54 7.84 -14.58
CA MET A 85 -18.99 8.81 -15.57
C MET A 85 -20.37 9.39 -15.22
N ARG A 86 -21.26 8.61 -14.61
CA ARG A 86 -22.56 9.10 -14.13
C ARG A 86 -22.43 9.98 -12.89
N GLU A 87 -21.57 9.58 -11.94
CA GLU A 87 -21.46 10.21 -10.62
C GLU A 87 -20.65 11.51 -10.63
N SER A 88 -19.56 11.56 -11.39
CA SER A 88 -18.59 12.66 -11.30
C SER A 88 -18.03 13.14 -12.64
N SER A 89 -18.43 12.53 -13.76
CA SER A 89 -17.78 12.72 -15.06
C SER A 89 -16.25 12.49 -15.01
N GLY A 90 -15.78 11.64 -14.08
CA GLY A 90 -14.35 11.38 -13.89
C GLY A 90 -13.61 12.40 -13.02
N ASN A 91 -14.30 13.29 -12.32
CA ASN A 91 -13.68 14.28 -11.43
C ASN A 91 -13.43 13.69 -10.02
N PRO A 92 -12.17 13.46 -9.60
CA PRO A 92 -11.87 12.91 -8.28
C PRO A 92 -12.13 13.89 -7.13
N ASN A 93 -12.31 15.18 -7.42
CA ASN A 93 -12.59 16.21 -6.43
C ASN A 93 -14.08 16.63 -6.41
N ALA A 94 -14.96 15.83 -7.04
CA ALA A 94 -16.39 16.12 -7.04
C ALA A 94 -16.96 16.09 -5.61
N ILE A 95 -17.81 17.06 -5.29
CA ILE A 95 -18.52 17.14 -4.00
C ILE A 95 -19.95 17.62 -4.23
N ASN A 96 -20.92 16.92 -3.65
CA ASN A 96 -22.31 17.36 -3.64
C ASN A 96 -22.64 18.06 -2.32
N ASN A 97 -23.00 19.34 -2.39
CA ASN A 97 -23.33 20.16 -1.22
C ASN A 97 -24.82 20.52 -1.11
N TRP A 98 -25.69 19.93 -1.94
CA TRP A 98 -27.08 20.36 -2.09
C TRP A 98 -28.10 19.35 -1.55
N ASP A 99 -27.69 18.11 -1.30
CA ASP A 99 -28.60 17.05 -0.88
C ASP A 99 -28.78 16.96 0.65
N SER A 100 -29.60 16.00 1.08
CA SER A 100 -29.85 15.77 2.50
C SER A 100 -28.62 15.28 3.28
N ASN A 101 -27.63 14.68 2.62
CA ASN A 101 -26.40 14.22 3.26
C ASN A 101 -25.47 15.41 3.51
N ALA A 102 -25.38 16.34 2.55
CA ALA A 102 -24.69 17.61 2.72
C ALA A 102 -25.29 18.43 3.87
N ALA A 103 -26.62 18.51 3.94
CA ALA A 103 -27.32 19.16 5.06
C ALA A 103 -27.02 18.51 6.43
N LYS A 104 -26.71 17.20 6.45
CA LYS A 104 -26.28 16.44 7.64
C LYS A 104 -24.77 16.51 7.90
N GLY A 105 -24.01 17.24 7.08
CA GLY A 105 -22.56 17.39 7.23
C GLY A 105 -21.72 16.22 6.69
N THR A 106 -22.33 15.30 5.94
CA THR A 106 -21.63 14.16 5.30
C THR A 106 -21.86 14.17 3.79
N PRO A 107 -21.40 15.22 3.07
CA PRO A 107 -21.64 15.32 1.63
C PRO A 107 -21.00 14.15 0.88
N SER A 108 -21.60 13.79 -0.26
CA SER A 108 -21.04 12.81 -1.20
C SER A 108 -19.78 13.35 -1.87
N LYS A 109 -18.73 12.52 -1.99
CA LYS A 109 -17.40 12.94 -2.42
C LYS A 109 -16.76 11.97 -3.43
N GLY A 110 -15.90 12.52 -4.27
CA GLY A 110 -15.00 11.78 -5.15
C GLY A 110 -15.67 11.16 -6.36
N LEU A 111 -14.95 10.23 -7.00
CA LEU A 111 -15.30 9.66 -8.29
C LEU A 111 -16.66 8.95 -8.31
N LEU A 112 -17.02 8.27 -7.22
CA LEU A 112 -18.26 7.52 -7.06
C LEU A 112 -19.20 8.11 -6.01
N GLN A 113 -19.01 9.39 -5.64
CA GLN A 113 -19.92 10.14 -4.77
C GLN A 113 -20.25 9.41 -3.45
N VAL A 114 -19.22 8.85 -2.80
CA VAL A 114 -19.36 8.13 -1.53
C VAL A 114 -19.40 9.12 -0.37
N ILE A 115 -20.32 8.92 0.58
CA ILE A 115 -20.39 9.68 1.83
C ILE A 115 -19.39 9.16 2.87
N ASP A 116 -18.92 10.04 3.76
CA ASP A 116 -17.92 9.70 4.80
C ASP A 116 -18.23 8.44 5.63
N PRO A 117 -19.45 8.23 6.17
CA PRO A 117 -19.73 7.03 6.97
C PRO A 117 -19.65 5.74 6.14
N THR A 118 -20.06 5.77 4.86
CA THR A 118 -19.94 4.63 3.96
C THR A 118 -18.47 4.37 3.61
N PHE A 119 -17.71 5.42 3.31
CA PHE A 119 -16.27 5.29 3.05
C PHE A 119 -15.55 4.67 4.24
N ALA A 120 -15.82 5.13 5.46
CA ALA A 120 -15.22 4.59 6.67
C ALA A 120 -15.57 3.11 6.90
N ALA A 121 -16.83 2.73 6.70
CA ALA A 121 -17.28 1.35 6.91
C ALA A 121 -16.75 0.36 5.87
N TYR A 122 -16.57 0.81 4.62
CA TYR A 122 -16.16 -0.04 3.50
C TYR A 122 -14.73 0.23 3.02
N HIS A 123 -13.95 1.00 3.76
CA HIS A 123 -12.55 1.27 3.47
C HIS A 123 -11.77 -0.04 3.31
N VAL A 124 -10.90 -0.08 2.30
CA VAL A 124 -10.10 -1.26 2.00
C VAL A 124 -8.66 -1.01 2.42
N SER A 125 -8.18 -1.85 3.34
CA SER A 125 -6.81 -1.81 3.85
C SER A 125 -5.77 -1.87 2.72
N GLY A 126 -4.81 -0.95 2.76
CA GLY A 126 -3.80 -0.77 1.71
C GLY A 126 -4.06 0.42 0.80
N THR A 127 -5.23 1.06 0.89
CA THR A 127 -5.54 2.33 0.23
C THR A 127 -5.44 3.52 1.18
N ALA A 128 -5.34 4.74 0.65
CA ALA A 128 -5.34 5.96 1.47
C ALA A 128 -6.66 6.09 2.25
N TYR A 129 -6.61 6.68 3.46
CA TYR A 129 -7.80 7.01 4.22
C TYR A 129 -8.31 8.41 3.85
N ASN A 130 -8.70 8.58 2.59
CA ASN A 130 -9.19 9.84 2.05
C ASN A 130 -10.27 9.56 0.97
N PRO A 131 -11.51 10.05 1.12
CA PRO A 131 -12.57 9.83 0.13
C PRO A 131 -12.32 10.56 -1.21
N PHE A 132 -11.38 11.50 -1.28
CA PHE A 132 -10.96 12.14 -2.55
C PHE A 132 -9.78 11.41 -3.22
N ASP A 133 -9.13 10.46 -2.53
CA ASP A 133 -8.15 9.61 -3.19
C ASP A 133 -8.88 8.71 -4.20
N PRO A 134 -8.53 8.74 -5.50
CA PRO A 134 -9.33 8.08 -6.53
C PRO A 134 -9.36 6.56 -6.34
N VAL A 135 -8.24 5.96 -5.92
CA VAL A 135 -8.15 4.51 -5.73
C VAL A 135 -8.92 4.09 -4.48
N ALA A 136 -8.77 4.81 -3.37
CA ALA A 136 -9.51 4.53 -2.15
C ALA A 136 -11.03 4.70 -2.36
N ASN A 137 -11.45 5.77 -3.06
CA ASN A 137 -12.85 6.04 -3.36
C ASN A 137 -13.47 4.92 -4.21
N ILE A 138 -12.79 4.53 -5.30
CA ILE A 138 -13.25 3.43 -6.18
C ILE A 138 -13.34 2.14 -5.39
N THR A 139 -12.28 1.78 -4.66
CA THR A 139 -12.19 0.50 -3.97
C THR A 139 -13.23 0.40 -2.86
N ALA A 140 -13.44 1.46 -2.07
CA ALA A 140 -14.46 1.48 -1.02
C ALA A 140 -15.89 1.42 -1.58
N ALA A 141 -16.18 2.15 -2.66
CA ALA A 141 -17.47 2.08 -3.33
C ALA A 141 -17.76 0.69 -3.90
N CYS A 142 -16.75 0.03 -4.51
CA CYS A 142 -16.92 -1.33 -5.03
C CYS A 142 -17.11 -2.35 -3.90
N ASN A 143 -16.44 -2.17 -2.76
CA ASN A 143 -16.65 -3.00 -1.58
C ASN A 143 -18.09 -2.87 -1.04
N TYR A 144 -18.59 -1.64 -0.96
CA TYR A 144 -20.01 -1.38 -0.65
C TYR A 144 -20.95 -2.03 -1.66
N ALA A 145 -20.68 -1.87 -2.96
CA ALA A 145 -21.51 -2.44 -4.01
C ALA A 145 -21.50 -3.97 -4.01
N ALA A 146 -20.38 -4.60 -3.67
CA ALA A 146 -20.27 -6.04 -3.52
C ALA A 146 -21.15 -6.55 -2.37
N ASP A 147 -21.12 -5.90 -1.21
CA ASP A 147 -21.94 -6.26 -0.05
C ASP A 147 -23.45 -6.05 -0.33
N ARG A 148 -23.82 -4.98 -1.02
CA ARG A 148 -25.23 -4.63 -1.25
C ARG A 148 -25.86 -5.26 -2.49
N TYR A 149 -25.08 -5.41 -3.57
CA TYR A 149 -25.57 -5.76 -4.90
C TYR A 149 -24.79 -6.92 -5.53
N GLY A 150 -23.82 -7.50 -4.82
CA GLY A 150 -22.97 -8.58 -5.31
C GLY A 150 -21.83 -8.14 -6.23
N SER A 151 -21.90 -6.96 -6.87
CA SER A 151 -20.83 -6.33 -7.64
C SER A 151 -21.21 -4.90 -8.02
N ILE A 152 -20.21 -4.04 -8.25
CA ILE A 152 -20.38 -2.74 -8.93
C ILE A 152 -21.06 -2.85 -10.30
N ASP A 153 -20.93 -4.01 -10.95
CA ASP A 153 -21.52 -4.27 -12.28
C ASP A 153 -23.06 -4.23 -12.25
N ASN A 154 -23.64 -4.58 -11.10
CA ASN A 154 -25.08 -4.63 -10.85
C ASN A 154 -25.65 -3.28 -10.40
N VAL A 155 -24.83 -2.22 -10.35
CA VAL A 155 -25.26 -0.87 -9.98
C VAL A 155 -25.60 -0.07 -11.24
N TYR A 156 -26.89 0.24 -11.40
CA TYR A 156 -27.42 0.96 -12.57
C TYR A 156 -27.87 2.40 -12.29
N GLY A 157 -28.11 2.76 -11.03
CA GLY A 157 -28.54 4.09 -10.58
C GLY A 157 -27.55 4.75 -9.61
N ALA A 158 -27.74 6.05 -9.37
CA ALA A 158 -26.90 6.84 -8.47
C ALA A 158 -26.94 6.32 -7.02
N TYR A 159 -25.84 6.53 -6.30
CA TYR A 159 -25.67 6.11 -4.91
C TYR A 159 -26.47 6.99 -3.93
#